data_AF-A0A355G3N2-F1
#
_entry.id   AF-A0A355G3N2-F1
#
_cell.length_a   1.000
_cell.length_b   1.000
_cell.length_c   1.000
_cell.angle_alpha   90.00
_cell.angle_beta   90.00
_cell.angle_gamma   90.00
#
_symmetry.space_group_name_H-M   'P 1'
#
loop_
_entity.id
_entity.type
_entity.pdbx_description
1 polymer ?
#
loop_
_entity_poly.entity_id
_entity_poly.type
_entity_poly.pdbx_seq_one_letter_code
_entity_poly.pdbx_strand_id
1 'polypeptide(L)'
;GFCLFDTKYTDYSVMNTPYGRDLVRDFADAFRAEGIRIGFYYSLLDWHHPDFPIDSFHPRRDDENVAELDEGRDMHKYAEFMRNQVTELLTNYGKIDILWFDFSYPDSEYKGMKGKGKDDWEAEELIATARRLQPDIIIDNRTGIEQDLWTPEQVQPTEWVRDDNGNRVVWEACQTFSGSWGYHRDEQTWKSPEILIRMLINTVSLGGNLLLNVGPTSRGYFDKRAVKSLNEIGEWMKYNSRSIYGCTQAEYTAPSDIRYTQNGHRLYAHIFAYPFRTLVLEGFADKIDYAQFLHDGSEILYEIDEEKNKVTFKLPVVKPDTLVPVIEIMLKD
;
A
#
# COMPACT_ATOMS: atom_id res chain seq x y z
N GLY A 1 -2.98 -11.75 17.82
CA GLY A 1 -3.14 -13.19 18.02
C GLY A 1 -1.81 -13.91 17.99
N PHE A 2 -1.50 -14.63 16.91
CA PHE A 2 -0.25 -15.39 16.80
C PHE A 2 0.93 -14.48 16.46
N CYS A 3 1.94 -14.40 17.31
CA CYS A 3 3.09 -13.52 17.13
C CYS A 3 4.17 -14.20 16.26
N LEU A 4 4.58 -13.57 15.16
CA LEU A 4 5.67 -14.04 14.30
C LEU A 4 7.07 -13.65 14.79
N PHE A 5 7.15 -13.04 15.97
CA PHE A 5 8.35 -12.48 16.56
C PHE A 5 8.57 -13.04 17.95
N ASP A 6 9.79 -12.94 18.47
CA ASP A 6 10.11 -13.37 19.83
C ASP A 6 9.57 -12.34 20.83
N THR A 7 8.51 -12.71 21.55
CA THR A 7 7.82 -11.87 22.55
C THR A 7 7.78 -12.58 23.89
N LYS A 8 8.03 -11.84 24.97
CA LYS A 8 7.94 -12.37 26.33
C LYS A 8 6.53 -12.30 26.93
N TYR A 9 5.58 -11.69 26.24
CA TYR A 9 4.25 -11.41 26.79
C TYR A 9 3.19 -12.48 26.48
N THR A 10 3.47 -13.42 25.57
CA THR A 10 2.57 -14.54 25.26
C THR A 10 3.34 -15.75 24.74
N ASP A 11 2.87 -16.94 25.12
CA ASP A 11 3.38 -18.19 24.57
C ASP A 11 2.82 -18.50 23.17
N TYR A 12 1.82 -17.74 22.70
CA TYR A 12 1.23 -17.92 21.37
C TYR A 12 2.06 -17.23 20.28
N SER A 13 3.30 -17.67 20.15
CA SER A 13 4.31 -17.11 19.24
C SER A 13 5.04 -18.18 18.44
N VAL A 14 5.71 -17.77 17.36
CA VAL A 14 6.52 -18.64 16.51
C VAL A 14 7.61 -19.39 17.27
N MET A 15 8.09 -18.81 18.37
CA MET A 15 9.12 -19.41 19.22
C MET A 15 8.66 -20.71 19.89
N ASN A 16 7.36 -20.86 20.11
CA ASN A 16 6.75 -22.06 20.70
C ASN A 16 6.18 -23.03 19.63
N THR A 17 6.62 -22.88 18.37
CA THR A 17 6.35 -23.84 17.30
C THR A 17 7.59 -24.68 17.00
N PRO A 18 7.48 -25.81 16.28
CA PRO A 18 8.66 -26.57 15.84
C PRO A 18 9.67 -25.78 15.00
N TYR A 19 9.30 -24.60 14.46
CA TYR A 19 10.22 -23.75 13.73
C TYR A 19 11.21 -23.01 14.66
N GLY A 20 10.74 -22.56 15.83
CA GLY A 20 11.57 -22.05 16.94
C GLY A 20 12.47 -20.86 16.61
N ARG A 21 12.14 -20.07 15.58
CA ARG A 21 12.95 -18.93 15.12
C ARG A 21 12.08 -17.70 14.91
N ASP A 22 12.66 -16.55 15.24
CA ASP A 22 12.08 -15.22 15.09
C ASP A 22 12.01 -14.83 13.59
N LEU A 23 10.82 -14.97 13.00
CA LEU A 23 10.59 -14.67 11.59
C LEU A 23 10.65 -13.18 11.28
N VAL A 24 10.25 -12.32 12.23
CA VAL A 24 10.28 -10.87 12.05
C VAL A 24 11.71 -10.35 12.02
N ARG A 25 12.63 -10.92 12.81
CA ARG A 25 14.07 -10.61 12.71
C ARG A 25 14.64 -11.02 11.36
N ASP A 26 14.41 -12.26 10.94
CA ASP A 26 14.87 -12.76 9.63
C ASP A 26 14.36 -11.87 8.49
N PHE A 27 13.09 -11.43 8.56
CA PHE A 27 12.50 -10.49 7.60
C PHE A 27 13.18 -9.11 7.63
N ALA A 28 13.29 -8.49 8.81
CA ALA A 28 13.83 -7.15 8.95
C ALA A 28 15.29 -7.08 8.51
N ASP A 29 16.10 -8.08 8.87
CA ASP A 29 17.52 -8.14 8.51
C ASP A 29 17.71 -8.36 7.00
N ALA A 30 16.93 -9.26 6.39
CA ALA A 30 17.00 -9.51 4.95
C ALA A 30 16.60 -8.28 4.11
N PHE A 31 15.48 -7.63 4.44
CA PHE A 31 15.02 -6.46 3.69
C PHE A 31 15.95 -5.26 3.86
N ARG A 32 16.50 -5.08 5.08
CA ARG A 32 17.46 -4.01 5.36
C ARG A 32 18.78 -4.22 4.62
N ALA A 33 19.23 -5.47 4.46
CA ALA A 33 20.43 -5.79 3.68
C ALA A 33 20.29 -5.39 2.20
N GLU A 34 19.07 -5.41 1.67
CA GLU A 34 18.73 -4.95 0.31
C GLU A 34 18.41 -3.44 0.22
N GLY A 35 18.56 -2.69 1.33
CA GLY A 35 18.27 -1.25 1.38
C GLY A 35 16.78 -0.90 1.35
N ILE A 36 15.90 -1.85 1.64
CA ILE A 36 14.44 -1.65 1.68
C ILE A 36 14.05 -1.18 3.09
N ARG A 37 13.19 -0.16 3.16
CA ARG A 37 12.61 0.35 4.40
C ARG A 37 11.72 -0.70 5.07
N ILE A 38 11.70 -0.72 6.40
CA ILE A 38 11.01 -1.77 7.16
C ILE A 38 9.71 -1.22 7.74
N GLY A 39 8.60 -1.90 7.43
CA GLY A 39 7.29 -1.64 8.03
C GLY A 39 6.78 -2.87 8.79
N PHE A 40 6.16 -2.65 9.93
CA PHE A 40 5.46 -3.70 10.68
C PHE A 40 3.96 -3.45 10.70
N TYR A 41 3.21 -4.47 10.31
CA TYR A 41 1.77 -4.55 10.55
C TYR A 41 1.51 -5.11 11.96
N TYR A 42 0.62 -4.48 12.70
CA TYR A 42 0.18 -4.94 14.02
C TYR A 42 -1.34 -4.85 14.13
N SER A 43 -2.02 -5.99 14.32
CA SER A 43 -3.46 -5.97 14.53
C SER A 43 -3.80 -5.46 15.93
N LEU A 44 -4.67 -4.45 16.00
CA LEU A 44 -5.26 -3.95 17.24
C LEU A 44 -6.17 -5.00 17.89
N LEU A 45 -6.72 -5.93 17.12
CA LEU A 45 -7.55 -7.03 17.61
C LEU A 45 -6.69 -8.22 18.03
N ASP A 46 -7.10 -8.90 19.10
CA ASP A 46 -6.51 -10.18 19.48
C ASP A 46 -7.55 -11.18 19.96
N TRP A 47 -7.97 -12.07 19.07
CA TRP A 47 -8.92 -13.14 19.38
C TRP A 47 -8.34 -14.31 20.20
N HIS A 48 -7.06 -14.23 20.57
CA HIS A 48 -6.40 -15.20 21.44
C HIS A 48 -6.24 -14.64 22.87
N HIS A 49 -5.98 -13.35 23.03
CA HIS A 49 -5.69 -12.77 24.34
C HIS A 49 -6.88 -12.91 25.31
N PRO A 50 -6.66 -13.37 26.56
CA PRO A 50 -7.75 -13.62 27.51
C PRO A 50 -8.47 -12.34 27.93
N ASP A 51 -7.78 -11.20 28.00
CA ASP A 51 -8.41 -9.93 28.38
C ASP A 51 -9.05 -9.16 27.21
N PHE A 52 -8.90 -9.61 25.95
CA PHE A 52 -9.54 -8.93 24.82
C PHE A 52 -11.04 -9.27 24.80
N PRO A 53 -11.97 -8.31 24.96
CA PRO A 53 -13.39 -8.63 25.04
C PRO A 53 -13.92 -9.30 23.77
N ILE A 54 -14.86 -10.22 23.92
CA ILE A 54 -15.56 -10.87 22.81
C ILE A 54 -16.45 -9.82 22.14
N ASP A 55 -16.07 -9.41 20.93
CA ASP A 55 -16.76 -8.38 20.17
C ASP A 55 -17.44 -8.94 18.90
N SER A 56 -17.94 -8.03 18.06
CA SER A 56 -18.63 -8.35 16.81
C SER A 56 -17.80 -9.11 15.79
N PHE A 57 -16.47 -9.11 15.91
CA PHE A 57 -15.57 -9.83 15.00
C PHE A 57 -14.97 -11.09 15.62
N HIS A 58 -15.01 -11.22 16.93
CA HIS A 58 -14.45 -12.36 17.64
C HIS A 58 -15.05 -13.70 17.14
N PRO A 59 -14.25 -14.76 16.95
CA PRO A 59 -14.73 -16.05 16.43
C PRO A 59 -15.79 -16.73 17.30
N ARG A 60 -15.77 -16.44 18.61
CA ARG A 60 -16.66 -17.01 19.63
C ARG A 60 -17.90 -16.18 19.94
N ARG A 61 -18.16 -15.11 19.16
CA ARG A 61 -19.30 -14.20 19.37
C ARG A 61 -20.67 -14.87 19.29
N ASP A 62 -20.73 -16.06 18.67
CA ASP A 62 -21.94 -16.85 18.48
C ASP A 62 -22.05 -18.05 19.43
N ASP A 63 -21.09 -18.22 20.35
CA ASP A 63 -21.14 -19.27 21.38
C ASP A 63 -22.34 -19.01 22.32
N GLU A 64 -23.08 -20.06 22.69
CA GLU A 64 -24.27 -19.93 23.56
C GLU A 64 -23.94 -19.33 24.94
N ASN A 65 -22.72 -19.58 25.43
CA ASN A 65 -22.23 -19.09 26.71
C ASN A 65 -21.30 -17.87 26.59
N VAL A 66 -21.44 -17.06 25.53
CA VAL A 66 -20.57 -15.89 25.27
C VAL A 66 -20.46 -14.93 26.46
N ALA A 67 -21.55 -14.69 27.19
CA ALA A 67 -21.54 -13.80 28.36
C ALA A 67 -20.64 -14.32 29.49
N GLU A 68 -20.58 -15.64 29.70
CA GLU A 68 -19.69 -16.27 30.68
C GLU A 68 -18.23 -16.24 30.21
N LEU A 69 -18.00 -16.35 28.89
CA LEU A 69 -16.66 -16.34 28.29
C LEU A 69 -16.03 -14.94 28.23
N ASP A 70 -16.87 -13.91 28.19
CA ASP A 70 -16.49 -12.51 28.22
C ASP A 70 -16.37 -11.96 29.66
N GLU A 71 -16.89 -12.69 30.64
CA GLU A 71 -16.82 -12.28 32.05
C GLU A 71 -15.37 -12.14 32.52
N GLY A 72 -15.05 -10.97 33.08
CA GLY A 72 -13.74 -10.67 33.66
C GLY A 72 -12.67 -10.24 32.66
N ARG A 73 -12.97 -10.17 31.36
CA ARG A 73 -12.06 -9.59 30.35
C ARG A 73 -11.92 -8.08 30.56
N ASP A 74 -10.69 -7.57 30.42
CA ASP A 74 -10.36 -6.18 30.73
C ASP A 74 -9.57 -5.52 29.60
N MET A 75 -10.24 -4.64 28.87
CA MET A 75 -9.67 -3.94 27.73
C MET A 75 -8.42 -3.12 28.09
N HIS A 76 -8.32 -2.58 29.31
CA HIS A 76 -7.14 -1.81 29.73
C HIS A 76 -5.89 -2.70 29.88
N LYS A 77 -6.04 -3.90 30.43
CA LYS A 77 -4.93 -4.87 30.50
C LYS A 77 -4.47 -5.31 29.12
N TYR A 78 -5.42 -5.49 28.20
CA TYR A 78 -5.09 -5.80 26.82
C TYR A 78 -4.38 -4.62 26.12
N ALA A 79 -4.84 -3.38 26.33
CA ALA A 79 -4.17 -2.19 25.79
C ALA A 79 -2.73 -2.04 26.30
N GLU A 80 -2.48 -2.35 27.59
CA GLU A 80 -1.14 -2.41 28.16
C GLU A 80 -0.29 -3.51 27.49
N PHE A 81 -0.83 -4.73 27.34
CA PHE A 81 -0.18 -5.84 26.62
C PHE A 81 0.22 -5.42 25.18
N MET A 82 -0.68 -4.74 24.47
CA MET A 82 -0.41 -4.25 23.11
C MET A 82 0.75 -3.23 23.10
N ARG A 83 0.75 -2.24 23.99
CA ARG A 83 1.86 -1.27 24.08
C ARG A 83 3.19 -1.94 24.43
N ASN A 84 3.14 -2.96 25.27
CA ASN A 84 4.28 -3.78 25.66
C ASN A 84 4.87 -4.53 24.45
N GLN A 85 4.03 -5.12 23.59
CA GLN A 85 4.48 -5.76 22.34
C GLN A 85 5.00 -4.76 21.30
N VAL A 86 4.33 -3.63 21.12
CA VAL A 86 4.82 -2.55 20.24
C VAL A 86 6.18 -2.03 20.72
N THR A 87 6.39 -1.94 22.04
CA THR A 87 7.70 -1.59 22.60
C THR A 87 8.77 -2.62 22.22
N GLU A 88 8.49 -3.93 22.26
CA GLU A 88 9.44 -4.96 21.80
C GLU A 88 9.76 -4.80 20.31
N LEU A 89 8.74 -4.61 19.47
CA LEU A 89 8.91 -4.44 18.03
C LEU A 89 9.76 -3.20 17.67
N LEU A 90 9.60 -2.11 18.40
CA LEU A 90 10.31 -0.86 18.13
C LEU A 90 11.68 -0.73 18.81
N THR A 91 12.05 -1.67 19.68
CA THR A 91 13.35 -1.67 20.39
C THR A 91 14.27 -2.82 19.99
N ASN A 92 13.73 -3.99 19.63
CA ASN A 92 14.53 -5.19 19.40
C ASN A 92 14.96 -5.40 17.94
N TYR A 93 14.37 -4.66 16.99
CA TYR A 93 14.50 -4.93 15.54
C TYR A 93 15.20 -3.80 14.75
N GLY A 94 15.84 -2.87 15.45
CA GLY A 94 16.54 -1.73 14.84
C GLY A 94 15.59 -0.60 14.43
N LYS A 95 15.98 0.20 13.42
CA LYS A 95 15.11 1.25 12.88
C LYS A 95 13.93 0.62 12.13
N ILE A 96 12.73 1.09 12.46
CA ILE A 96 11.45 0.76 11.82
C ILE A 96 10.89 2.04 11.20
N ASP A 97 10.52 2.00 9.93
CA ASP A 97 10.07 3.15 9.15
C ASP A 97 8.56 3.32 9.17
N ILE A 98 7.79 2.23 9.28
CA ILE A 98 6.31 2.26 9.27
C ILE A 98 5.76 1.33 10.36
N LEU A 99 4.76 1.80 11.10
CA LEU A 99 3.89 0.98 11.95
C LEU A 99 2.45 1.09 11.43
N TRP A 100 1.90 -0.03 11.00
CA TRP A 100 0.61 -0.11 10.33
C TRP A 100 -0.38 -0.87 11.21
N PHE A 101 -1.31 -0.15 11.82
CA PHE A 101 -2.27 -0.71 12.78
C PHE A 101 -3.55 -1.19 12.09
N ASP A 102 -4.26 -2.16 12.66
CA ASP A 102 -5.48 -2.68 12.04
C ASP A 102 -6.43 -3.36 13.04
N PHE A 103 -7.65 -2.90 13.26
CA PHE A 103 -8.23 -1.61 12.90
C PHE A 103 -9.27 -1.23 13.96
N SER A 104 -9.69 0.04 13.95
CA SER A 104 -10.82 0.54 14.73
C SER A 104 -12.16 0.36 14.00
N TYR A 105 -13.20 0.02 14.76
CA TYR A 105 -14.57 -0.23 14.28
C TYR A 105 -15.62 0.22 15.30
N PRO A 106 -15.57 1.48 15.80
CA PRO A 106 -16.39 1.93 16.93
C PRO A 106 -17.90 1.87 16.65
N ASP A 107 -18.31 1.97 15.39
CA ASP A 107 -19.71 1.94 14.97
C ASP A 107 -20.27 0.53 14.79
N SER A 108 -19.43 -0.51 14.96
CA SER A 108 -19.88 -1.90 14.88
C SER A 108 -20.67 -2.28 16.13
N GLU A 109 -21.79 -2.98 15.94
CA GLU A 109 -22.53 -3.61 17.02
C GLU A 109 -23.06 -4.97 16.57
N TYR A 110 -22.92 -5.98 17.42
CA TYR A 110 -23.49 -7.30 17.17
C TYR A 110 -24.01 -7.91 18.48
N LYS A 111 -25.32 -8.17 18.57
CA LYS A 111 -25.96 -8.74 19.78
C LYS A 111 -25.59 -7.99 21.08
N GLY A 112 -25.43 -6.66 21.01
CA GLY A 112 -25.03 -5.82 22.15
C GLY A 112 -23.52 -5.77 22.42
N MET A 113 -22.71 -6.54 21.71
CA MET A 113 -21.25 -6.41 21.71
C MET A 113 -20.86 -5.18 20.90
N LYS A 114 -20.19 -4.23 21.55
CA LYS A 114 -19.75 -2.97 20.92
C LYS A 114 -18.40 -3.15 20.24
N GLY A 115 -18.24 -2.46 19.13
CA GLY A 115 -16.97 -2.29 18.46
C GLY A 115 -15.99 -1.45 19.28
N LYS A 116 -14.74 -1.41 18.81
CA LYS A 116 -13.63 -0.79 19.53
C LYS A 116 -13.08 0.41 18.77
N GLY A 117 -12.71 1.44 19.51
CA GLY A 117 -12.15 2.67 18.97
C GLY A 117 -10.94 3.16 19.74
N LYS A 118 -10.51 4.39 19.43
CA LYS A 118 -9.31 5.02 19.98
C LYS A 118 -9.18 4.94 21.51
N ASP A 119 -10.29 5.01 22.23
CA ASP A 119 -10.31 5.00 23.70
C ASP A 119 -10.04 3.59 24.24
N ASP A 120 -10.61 2.55 23.61
CA ASP A 120 -10.38 1.15 23.96
C ASP A 120 -8.91 0.74 23.74
N TRP A 121 -8.28 1.28 22.70
CA TRP A 121 -6.88 1.02 22.39
C TRP A 121 -5.89 1.80 23.25
N GLU A 122 -6.37 2.79 24.01
CA GLU A 122 -5.55 3.85 24.59
C GLU A 122 -4.61 4.46 23.53
N ALA A 123 -5.18 4.77 22.35
CA ALA A 123 -4.45 5.06 21.13
C ALA A 123 -3.46 6.24 21.27
N GLU A 124 -3.81 7.25 22.07
CA GLU A 124 -2.92 8.38 22.35
C GLU A 124 -1.59 7.92 23.00
N GLU A 125 -1.65 7.07 24.02
CA GLU A 125 -0.45 6.54 24.68
C GLU A 125 0.29 5.52 23.81
N LEU A 126 -0.44 4.73 23.01
CA LEU A 126 0.15 3.81 22.03
C LEU A 126 0.99 4.57 20.99
N ILE A 127 0.42 5.61 20.39
CA ILE A 127 1.09 6.47 19.41
C ILE A 127 2.26 7.22 20.07
N ALA A 128 2.05 7.80 21.26
CA ALA A 128 3.10 8.50 21.99
C ALA A 128 4.28 7.56 22.33
N THR A 129 4.00 6.31 22.70
CA THR A 129 5.02 5.28 22.91
C THR A 129 5.81 5.01 21.63
N ALA A 130 5.14 4.82 20.50
CA ALA A 130 5.80 4.59 19.22
C ALA A 130 6.72 5.76 18.83
N ARG A 131 6.23 7.00 18.92
CA ARG A 131 6.98 8.22 18.60
C ARG A 131 8.14 8.48 19.55
N ARG A 132 8.01 8.13 20.83
CA ARG A 132 9.10 8.24 21.80
C ARG A 132 10.25 7.28 21.48
N LEU A 133 9.94 6.08 20.98
CA LEU A 133 10.93 5.06 20.65
C LEU A 133 11.55 5.26 19.26
N GLN A 134 10.73 5.69 18.28
CA GLN A 134 11.13 5.91 16.90
C GLN A 134 10.50 7.23 16.41
N PRO A 135 11.16 8.40 16.59
CA PRO A 135 10.56 9.71 16.30
C PRO A 135 10.11 9.90 14.84
N ASP A 136 10.83 9.29 13.89
CA ASP A 136 10.57 9.41 12.45
C ASP A 136 9.58 8.35 11.90
N ILE A 137 8.99 7.52 12.76
CA ILE A 137 8.12 6.41 12.31
C ILE A 137 6.85 6.92 11.65
N ILE A 138 6.45 6.36 10.51
CA ILE A 138 5.17 6.65 9.88
C ILE A 138 4.10 5.76 10.51
N ILE A 139 2.96 6.34 10.89
CA ILE A 139 1.81 5.64 11.48
C ILE A 139 0.58 5.90 10.62
N ASP A 140 -0.23 4.86 10.39
CA ASP A 140 -1.47 4.96 9.64
C ASP A 140 -2.67 5.44 10.48
N ASN A 141 -3.80 5.68 9.81
CA ASN A 141 -4.99 6.27 10.43
C ASN A 141 -5.96 5.25 11.08
N ARG A 142 -5.55 3.99 11.28
CA ARG A 142 -6.47 2.91 11.69
C ARG A 142 -6.63 2.71 13.19
N THR A 143 -5.91 3.45 14.03
CA THR A 143 -6.13 3.48 15.49
C THR A 143 -7.39 4.26 15.90
N GLY A 144 -8.06 4.92 14.95
CA GLY A 144 -9.16 5.86 15.23
C GLY A 144 -8.67 7.27 15.60
N ILE A 145 -7.38 7.53 15.47
CA ILE A 145 -6.77 8.86 15.48
C ILE A 145 -6.06 9.06 14.15
N GLU A 146 -6.32 10.17 13.46
CA GLU A 146 -5.62 10.51 12.22
C GLU A 146 -4.12 10.68 12.48
N GLN A 147 -3.29 10.12 11.60
CA GLN A 147 -1.83 10.17 11.66
C GLN A 147 -1.26 10.51 10.27
N ASP A 148 -0.12 9.94 9.89
CA ASP A 148 0.64 10.36 8.71
C ASP A 148 0.06 9.80 7.40
N LEU A 149 -0.61 8.64 7.46
CA LEU A 149 -0.96 7.87 6.27
C LEU A 149 -2.43 7.45 6.26
N TRP A 150 -3.16 7.87 5.24
CA TRP A 150 -4.51 7.39 4.95
C TRP A 150 -4.47 6.10 4.14
N THR A 151 -5.34 5.13 4.46
CA THR A 151 -5.20 3.75 3.99
C THR A 151 -6.40 3.19 3.21
N PRO A 152 -6.77 3.74 2.03
CA PRO A 152 -7.83 3.15 1.19
C PRO A 152 -7.54 1.67 0.90
N GLU A 153 -8.53 0.80 1.15
CA GLU A 153 -8.34 -0.65 1.04
C GLU A 153 -9.18 -1.23 -0.09
N GLN A 154 -8.55 -2.00 -0.99
CA GLN A 154 -9.23 -2.71 -2.09
C GLN A 154 -10.09 -1.82 -3.01
N VAL A 155 -9.87 -0.50 -2.96
CA VAL A 155 -10.49 0.51 -3.81
C VAL A 155 -9.42 1.31 -4.52
N GLN A 156 -9.72 1.78 -5.73
CA GLN A 156 -8.87 2.76 -6.42
C GLN A 156 -9.55 4.12 -6.35
N PRO A 157 -8.98 5.08 -5.59
CA PRO A 157 -9.43 6.46 -5.63
C PRO A 157 -9.47 6.98 -7.06
N THR A 158 -10.48 7.78 -7.38
CA THR A 158 -10.63 8.45 -8.69
C THR A 158 -10.11 9.88 -8.67
N GLU A 159 -9.77 10.39 -7.48
CA GLU A 159 -9.16 11.68 -7.24
C GLU A 159 -8.17 11.56 -6.07
N TRP A 160 -7.36 12.61 -5.87
CA TRP A 160 -6.46 12.66 -4.72
C TRP A 160 -7.29 12.62 -3.44
N VAL A 161 -6.98 11.69 -2.53
CA VAL A 161 -7.65 11.53 -1.24
C VAL A 161 -7.58 12.81 -0.40
N ARG A 162 -8.68 13.19 0.24
CA ARG A 162 -8.77 14.42 1.03
C ARG A 162 -9.33 14.17 2.42
N ASP A 163 -8.91 15.00 3.37
CA ASP A 163 -9.51 15.09 4.69
C ASP A 163 -10.90 15.75 4.63
N ASP A 164 -11.60 15.80 5.77
CA ASP A 164 -12.92 16.41 5.89
C ASP A 164 -12.96 17.91 5.56
N ASN A 165 -11.79 18.57 5.58
CA ASN A 165 -11.64 19.99 5.23
C ASN A 165 -11.30 20.19 3.73
N GLY A 166 -11.19 19.11 2.96
CA GLY A 166 -10.84 19.13 1.54
C GLY A 166 -9.34 19.27 1.26
N ASN A 167 -8.47 19.17 2.26
CA ASN A 167 -7.02 19.18 2.06
C ASN A 167 -6.54 17.84 1.54
N ARG A 168 -5.55 17.85 0.64
CA ARG A 168 -4.90 16.61 0.18
C ARG A 168 -4.15 15.96 1.33
N VAL A 169 -4.29 14.63 1.46
CA VAL A 169 -3.55 13.84 2.45
C VAL A 169 -2.47 12.99 1.79
N VAL A 170 -1.51 12.53 2.59
CA VAL A 170 -0.60 11.45 2.19
C VAL A 170 -1.37 10.14 2.36
N TRP A 171 -1.37 9.31 1.33
CA TRP A 171 -2.18 8.09 1.33
C TRP A 171 -1.47 6.93 0.63
N GLU A 172 -1.81 5.72 1.07
CA GLU A 172 -1.34 4.47 0.51
C GLU A 172 -2.52 3.53 0.31
N ALA A 173 -2.81 3.17 -0.94
CA ALA A 173 -3.79 2.13 -1.20
C ALA A 173 -3.17 0.76 -0.98
N CYS A 174 -3.77 -0.03 -0.09
CA CYS A 174 -3.38 -1.43 0.09
C CYS A 174 -4.25 -2.33 -0.79
N GLN A 175 -3.59 -3.22 -1.54
CA GLN A 175 -4.20 -4.03 -2.59
C GLN A 175 -3.60 -5.43 -2.55
N THR A 176 -4.42 -6.42 -2.89
CA THR A 176 -4.00 -7.83 -3.04
C THR A 176 -3.78 -8.16 -4.52
N PHE A 177 -2.99 -9.21 -4.82
CA PHE A 177 -2.98 -9.79 -6.17
C PHE A 177 -4.32 -10.42 -6.57
N SER A 178 -5.13 -10.85 -5.60
CA SER A 178 -6.36 -11.64 -5.81
C SER A 178 -7.46 -11.23 -4.83
N GLY A 179 -8.45 -12.08 -4.52
CA GLY A 179 -9.46 -11.81 -3.48
C GLY A 179 -9.01 -12.00 -2.03
N SER A 180 -7.73 -12.31 -1.76
CA SER A 180 -7.27 -12.69 -0.42
C SER A 180 -5.95 -12.04 0.01
N TRP A 181 -5.85 -11.65 1.28
CA TRP A 181 -4.64 -11.17 1.94
C TRP A 181 -3.70 -12.33 2.30
N GLY A 182 -4.22 -13.29 3.07
CA GLY A 182 -3.51 -14.53 3.40
C GLY A 182 -3.46 -15.49 2.21
N TYR A 183 -2.65 -16.55 2.35
CA TYR A 183 -2.62 -17.61 1.33
C TYR A 183 -3.96 -18.34 1.26
N HIS A 184 -4.62 -18.24 0.10
CA HIS A 184 -5.83 -19.00 -0.23
C HIS A 184 -5.56 -19.85 -1.48
N ARG A 185 -5.38 -21.16 -1.28
CA ARG A 185 -5.03 -22.11 -2.36
C ARG A 185 -5.99 -22.04 -3.54
N ASP A 186 -7.30 -21.97 -3.25
CA ASP A 186 -8.35 -22.12 -4.23
C ASP A 186 -8.78 -20.76 -4.84
N GLU A 187 -8.15 -19.65 -4.43
CA GLU A 187 -8.38 -18.32 -5.01
C GLU A 187 -7.92 -18.24 -6.47
N GLN A 188 -8.83 -17.89 -7.38
CA GLN A 188 -8.57 -17.83 -8.83
C GLN A 188 -8.70 -16.42 -9.44
N THR A 189 -9.16 -15.41 -8.69
CA THR A 189 -9.41 -14.04 -9.19
C THR A 189 -8.14 -13.18 -9.26
N TRP A 190 -7.05 -13.73 -9.80
CA TRP A 190 -5.75 -13.04 -9.86
C TRP A 190 -5.75 -11.92 -10.91
N LYS A 191 -5.37 -10.72 -10.46
CA LYS A 191 -5.16 -9.56 -11.32
C LYS A 191 -3.97 -9.82 -12.26
N SER A 192 -4.11 -9.44 -13.53
CA SER A 192 -2.99 -9.54 -14.48
C SER A 192 -1.88 -8.53 -14.14
N PRO A 193 -0.63 -8.78 -14.53
CA PRO A 193 0.46 -7.83 -14.30
C PRO A 193 0.21 -6.45 -14.93
N GLU A 194 -0.46 -6.40 -16.09
CA GLU A 194 -0.90 -5.13 -16.69
C GLU A 194 -1.88 -4.36 -15.79
N ILE A 195 -2.87 -5.04 -15.17
CA ILE A 195 -3.79 -4.40 -14.22
C ILE A 195 -3.02 -3.85 -13.02
N LEU A 196 -2.06 -4.62 -12.49
CA LEU A 196 -1.26 -4.20 -11.33
C LEU A 196 -0.37 -2.99 -11.64
N ILE A 197 0.24 -2.94 -12.82
CA ILE A 197 1.02 -1.78 -13.28
C ILE A 197 0.10 -0.58 -13.47
N ARG A 198 -1.08 -0.75 -14.07
CA ARG A 198 -2.07 0.34 -14.20
C ARG A 198 -2.55 0.85 -12.84
N MET A 199 -2.74 -0.03 -11.86
CA MET A 199 -3.04 0.36 -10.48
C MET A 199 -1.94 1.24 -9.90
N LEU A 200 -0.67 0.81 -10.02
CA LEU A 200 0.47 1.61 -9.58
C LEU A 200 0.49 3.00 -10.24
N ILE A 201 0.32 3.05 -11.56
CA ILE A 201 0.31 4.30 -12.33
C ILE A 201 -0.85 5.21 -11.88
N ASN A 202 -2.07 4.68 -11.78
CA ASN A 202 -3.24 5.45 -11.33
C ASN A 202 -3.01 6.01 -9.92
N THR A 203 -2.49 5.20 -9.02
CA THR A 203 -2.20 5.60 -7.64
C THR A 203 -1.19 6.75 -7.59
N VAL A 204 -0.06 6.63 -8.30
CA VAL A 204 0.94 7.72 -8.38
C VAL A 204 0.39 8.97 -9.08
N SER A 205 -0.46 8.80 -10.10
CA SER A 205 -1.11 9.92 -10.81
C SER A 205 -2.07 10.72 -9.93
N LEU A 206 -2.38 10.21 -8.74
CA LEU A 206 -3.23 10.83 -7.73
C LEU A 206 -2.46 11.09 -6.42
N GLY A 207 -1.12 11.09 -6.49
CA GLY A 207 -0.24 11.43 -5.37
C GLY A 207 -0.16 10.40 -4.25
N GLY A 208 -0.57 9.16 -4.50
CA GLY A 208 -0.56 8.09 -3.51
C GLY A 208 0.55 7.06 -3.69
N ASN A 209 0.68 6.19 -2.69
CA ASN A 209 1.49 4.98 -2.72
C ASN A 209 0.63 3.73 -2.95
N LEU A 210 1.20 2.69 -3.56
CA LEU A 210 0.55 1.38 -3.70
C LEU A 210 1.29 0.36 -2.85
N LEU A 211 0.60 -0.20 -1.86
CA LEU A 211 1.06 -1.35 -1.08
C LEU A 211 0.45 -2.63 -1.66
N LEU A 212 1.28 -3.46 -2.30
CA LEU A 212 0.83 -4.70 -2.93
C LEU A 212 1.16 -5.92 -2.07
N ASN A 213 0.14 -6.56 -1.52
CA ASN A 213 0.26 -7.70 -0.61
C ASN A 213 0.71 -8.99 -1.31
N VAL A 214 1.54 -9.79 -0.64
CA VAL A 214 1.83 -11.19 -1.01
C VAL A 214 1.54 -12.09 0.19
N GLY A 215 0.68 -13.10 0.03
CA GLY A 215 0.43 -14.12 1.05
C GLY A 215 1.31 -15.36 0.83
N PRO A 216 2.35 -15.62 1.66
CA PRO A 216 3.20 -16.79 1.52
C PRO A 216 2.44 -18.07 1.91
N THR A 217 2.83 -19.19 1.30
CA THR A 217 2.36 -20.51 1.71
C THR A 217 2.83 -20.86 3.13
N SER A 218 2.21 -21.86 3.77
CA SER A 218 2.66 -22.38 5.07
C SER A 218 4.07 -22.99 5.05
N ARG A 219 4.66 -23.18 3.86
CA ARG A 219 6.06 -23.61 3.68
C ARG A 219 7.03 -22.43 3.54
N GLY A 220 6.57 -21.19 3.64
CA GLY A 220 7.39 -19.98 3.50
C GLY A 220 7.71 -19.57 2.06
N TYR A 221 7.11 -20.21 1.05
CA TYR A 221 7.29 -19.85 -0.36
C TYR A 221 6.17 -18.95 -0.86
N PHE A 222 6.50 -18.02 -1.76
CA PHE A 222 5.51 -17.31 -2.55
C PHE A 222 4.85 -18.23 -3.58
N ASP A 223 3.57 -18.00 -3.84
CA ASP A 223 2.86 -18.67 -4.93
C ASP A 223 3.51 -18.30 -6.27
N LYS A 224 3.65 -19.29 -7.17
CA LYS A 224 4.22 -19.09 -8.51
C LYS A 224 3.53 -17.97 -9.29
N ARG A 225 2.23 -17.73 -9.05
CA ARG A 225 1.45 -16.66 -9.67
C ARG A 225 1.93 -15.29 -9.20
N ALA A 226 2.17 -15.13 -7.90
CA ALA A 226 2.74 -13.90 -7.34
C ALA A 226 4.16 -13.67 -7.88
N VAL A 227 5.02 -14.69 -7.89
CA VAL A 227 6.38 -14.59 -8.44
C VAL A 227 6.37 -14.16 -9.91
N LYS A 228 5.51 -14.77 -10.73
CA LYS A 228 5.37 -14.37 -12.15
C LYS A 228 4.99 -12.89 -12.27
N SER A 229 3.96 -12.45 -11.53
CA SER A 229 3.50 -11.06 -11.60
C SER A 229 4.55 -10.07 -11.09
N LEU A 230 5.27 -10.40 -10.00
CA LEU A 230 6.37 -9.58 -9.49
C LEU A 230 7.51 -9.46 -10.50
N ASN A 231 7.85 -10.53 -11.22
CA ASN A 231 8.86 -10.47 -12.28
C ASN A 231 8.41 -9.58 -13.45
N GLU A 232 7.15 -9.68 -13.88
CA GLU A 232 6.62 -8.82 -14.96
C GLU A 232 6.56 -7.34 -14.54
N ILE A 233 6.20 -7.05 -13.29
CA ILE A 233 6.27 -5.70 -12.71
C ILE A 233 7.74 -5.23 -12.66
N GLY A 234 8.65 -6.09 -12.20
CA GLY A 234 10.08 -5.79 -12.10
C GLY A 234 10.70 -5.44 -13.46
N GLU A 235 10.41 -6.23 -14.50
CA GLU A 235 10.85 -5.95 -15.87
C GLU A 235 10.29 -4.62 -16.39
N TRP A 236 9.02 -4.29 -16.12
CA TRP A 236 8.47 -3.00 -16.50
C TRP A 236 9.12 -1.83 -15.74
N MET A 237 9.30 -1.98 -14.42
CA MET A 237 9.92 -0.97 -13.56
C MET A 237 11.39 -0.72 -13.92
N LYS A 238 12.13 -1.74 -14.34
CA LYS A 238 13.53 -1.62 -14.78
C LYS A 238 13.73 -0.47 -15.78
N TYR A 239 12.80 -0.30 -16.71
CA TYR A 239 12.90 0.73 -17.75
C TYR A 239 12.03 1.96 -17.48
N ASN A 240 10.91 1.80 -16.74
CA ASN A 240 9.90 2.86 -16.60
C ASN A 240 9.83 3.49 -15.19
N SER A 241 10.64 3.04 -14.23
CA SER A 241 10.61 3.50 -12.83
C SER A 241 10.74 5.01 -12.63
N ARG A 242 11.40 5.74 -13.55
CA ARG A 242 11.49 7.21 -13.53
C ARG A 242 10.12 7.90 -13.63
N SER A 243 9.11 7.20 -14.17
CA SER A 243 7.73 7.68 -14.21
C SER A 243 6.92 7.38 -12.94
N ILE A 244 7.50 6.67 -11.97
CA ILE A 244 6.87 6.29 -10.70
C ILE A 244 7.57 6.99 -9.54
N TYR A 245 8.87 6.74 -9.36
CA TYR A 245 9.61 7.25 -8.20
C TYR A 245 9.80 8.77 -8.28
N GLY A 246 9.40 9.47 -7.22
CA GLY A 246 9.45 10.94 -7.15
C GLY A 246 8.38 11.65 -8.00
N CYS A 247 7.48 10.89 -8.63
CA CYS A 247 6.38 11.44 -9.39
C CYS A 247 5.13 11.65 -8.53
N THR A 248 4.25 12.52 -8.98
CA THR A 248 2.94 12.80 -8.38
C THR A 248 1.90 13.14 -9.46
N GLN A 249 0.72 13.58 -9.04
CA GLN A 249 -0.33 14.08 -9.93
C GLN A 249 0.21 15.21 -10.82
N ALA A 250 0.00 15.05 -12.13
CA ALA A 250 0.39 16.06 -13.10
C ALA A 250 -0.52 17.30 -13.04
N GLU A 251 0.03 18.44 -13.45
CA GLU A 251 -0.68 19.72 -13.57
C GLU A 251 -1.61 19.77 -14.80
N TYR A 252 -1.52 18.76 -15.67
CA TYR A 252 -2.23 18.69 -16.94
C TYR A 252 -3.29 17.59 -16.93
N THR A 253 -4.36 17.81 -17.69
CA THR A 253 -5.39 16.81 -17.93
C THR A 253 -4.91 15.84 -19.00
N ALA A 254 -4.88 14.54 -18.67
CA ALA A 254 -4.59 13.50 -19.64
C ALA A 254 -5.76 13.31 -20.61
N PRO A 255 -5.51 13.05 -21.91
CA PRO A 255 -6.55 12.61 -22.83
C PRO A 255 -7.06 11.22 -22.44
N SER A 256 -8.16 10.78 -23.07
CA SER A 256 -8.71 9.43 -22.88
C SER A 256 -7.65 8.35 -23.06
N ASP A 257 -7.74 7.31 -22.23
CA ASP A 257 -6.82 6.17 -22.24
C ASP A 257 -5.32 6.51 -22.06
N ILE A 258 -5.03 7.70 -21.53
CA ILE A 258 -3.71 8.10 -21.05
C ILE A 258 -3.79 8.42 -19.56
N ARG A 259 -2.70 8.18 -18.84
CA ARG A 259 -2.50 8.69 -17.48
C ARG A 259 -1.22 9.50 -17.43
N TYR A 260 -1.22 10.55 -16.62
CA TYR A 260 -0.04 11.36 -16.39
C TYR A 260 0.49 11.17 -14.99
N THR A 261 1.81 11.02 -14.91
CA THR A 261 2.56 11.27 -13.68
C THR A 261 3.60 12.34 -13.99
N GLN A 262 4.01 13.13 -12.99
CA GLN A 262 4.92 14.25 -13.20
C GLN A 262 5.95 14.36 -12.09
N ASN A 263 7.18 14.69 -12.45
CA ASN A 263 8.27 15.05 -11.54
C ASN A 263 8.97 16.30 -12.10
N GLY A 264 8.68 17.47 -11.52
CA GLY A 264 9.15 18.75 -12.02
C GLY A 264 8.75 18.97 -13.48
N HIS A 265 9.74 19.30 -14.33
CA HIS A 265 9.55 19.51 -15.78
C HIS A 265 9.51 18.21 -16.60
N ARG A 266 9.42 17.03 -15.96
CA ARG A 266 9.24 15.75 -16.65
C ARG A 266 7.82 15.27 -16.49
N LEU A 267 7.07 15.28 -17.58
CA LEU A 267 5.74 14.70 -17.69
C LEU A 267 5.84 13.31 -18.33
N TYR A 268 5.16 12.33 -17.75
CA TYR A 268 5.13 10.97 -18.28
C TYR A 268 3.74 10.61 -18.74
N ALA A 269 3.59 10.33 -20.04
CA ALA A 269 2.35 9.86 -20.65
C ALA A 269 2.31 8.34 -20.68
N HIS A 270 1.55 7.75 -19.76
CA HIS A 270 1.31 6.31 -19.67
C HIS A 270 0.17 5.90 -20.61
N ILE A 271 0.48 5.10 -21.62
CA ILE A 271 -0.45 4.78 -22.70
C ILE A 271 -1.23 3.50 -22.36
N PHE A 272 -2.45 3.66 -21.88
CA PHE A 272 -3.31 2.56 -21.45
C PHE A 272 -4.02 1.88 -22.62
N ALA A 273 -4.37 2.62 -23.67
CA ALA A 273 -4.78 2.07 -24.96
C ALA A 273 -3.90 2.68 -26.05
N TYR A 274 -3.13 1.83 -26.74
CA TYR A 274 -2.16 2.29 -27.71
C TYR A 274 -2.84 2.79 -28.99
N PRO A 275 -2.68 4.09 -29.36
CA PRO A 275 -3.42 4.64 -30.49
C PRO A 275 -2.75 4.29 -31.83
N PHE A 276 -3.53 4.32 -32.90
CA PHE A 276 -3.00 4.09 -34.24
C PHE A 276 -2.22 5.32 -34.72
N ARG A 277 -0.89 5.19 -34.85
CA ARG A 277 0.06 6.16 -35.43
C ARG A 277 0.22 7.50 -34.75
N THR A 278 -0.76 8.00 -34.02
CA THR A 278 -0.70 9.35 -33.45
C THR A 278 -1.29 9.44 -32.06
N LEU A 279 -0.65 10.24 -31.20
CA LEU A 279 -1.20 10.69 -29.93
C LEU A 279 -1.26 12.23 -29.95
N VAL A 280 -2.43 12.79 -29.68
CA VAL A 280 -2.66 14.24 -29.68
C VAL A 280 -2.74 14.74 -28.24
N LEU A 281 -1.92 15.74 -27.91
CA LEU A 281 -1.96 16.44 -26.64
C LEU A 281 -2.43 17.88 -26.86
N GLU A 282 -3.59 18.21 -26.29
CA GLU A 282 -4.15 19.56 -26.32
C GLU A 282 -3.54 20.44 -25.21
N GLY A 283 -3.29 21.70 -25.53
CA GLY A 283 -2.69 22.67 -24.61
C GLY A 283 -1.17 22.55 -24.45
N PHE A 284 -0.45 21.95 -25.41
CA PHE A 284 0.99 21.66 -25.34
C PHE A 284 1.84 22.33 -26.43
N ALA A 285 1.27 23.16 -27.31
CA ALA A 285 1.99 23.65 -28.50
C ALA A 285 3.30 24.39 -28.18
N ASP A 286 3.32 25.13 -27.08
CA ASP A 286 4.46 25.92 -26.63
C ASP A 286 5.28 25.23 -25.52
N LYS A 287 4.83 24.08 -25.00
CA LYS A 287 5.34 23.48 -23.75
C LYS A 287 6.42 22.42 -23.92
N ILE A 288 6.48 21.76 -25.07
CA ILE A 288 7.33 20.57 -25.25
C ILE A 288 8.71 20.97 -25.78
N ASP A 289 9.76 20.55 -25.07
CA ASP A 289 11.16 20.66 -25.49
C ASP A 289 11.64 19.39 -26.20
N TYR A 290 11.35 18.22 -25.61
CA TYR A 290 11.75 16.92 -26.15
C TYR A 290 10.77 15.82 -25.74
N ALA A 291 10.65 14.77 -26.54
CA ALA A 291 9.85 13.59 -26.21
C ALA A 291 10.52 12.29 -26.65
N GLN A 292 10.45 11.27 -25.80
CA GLN A 292 10.99 9.94 -26.10
C GLN A 292 10.14 8.83 -25.48
N PHE A 293 10.22 7.63 -26.04
CA PHE A 293 9.79 6.45 -25.30
C PHE A 293 10.72 6.23 -24.11
N LEU A 294 10.14 6.04 -22.93
CA LEU A 294 10.91 5.93 -21.69
C LEU A 294 11.73 4.63 -21.62
N HIS A 295 11.22 3.55 -22.23
CA HIS A 295 11.78 2.21 -22.07
C HIS A 295 13.08 1.98 -22.84
N ASP A 296 13.29 2.68 -23.96
CA ASP A 296 14.45 2.52 -24.84
C ASP A 296 15.14 3.85 -25.20
N GLY A 297 14.54 5.00 -24.86
CA GLY A 297 15.07 6.32 -25.21
C GLY A 297 14.88 6.72 -26.67
N SER A 298 14.02 6.01 -27.42
CA SER A 298 13.74 6.36 -28.81
C SER A 298 12.99 7.67 -28.90
N GLU A 299 13.52 8.63 -29.67
CA GLU A 299 12.87 9.93 -29.91
C GLU A 299 11.47 9.76 -30.53
N ILE A 300 10.51 10.54 -30.04
CA ILE A 300 9.18 10.64 -30.62
C ILE A 300 9.06 11.95 -31.37
N LEU A 301 8.97 11.87 -32.70
CA LEU A 301 8.73 13.03 -33.53
C LEU A 301 7.31 13.58 -33.32
N TYR A 302 7.17 14.90 -33.40
CA TYR A 302 5.86 15.56 -33.30
C TYR A 302 5.69 16.72 -34.26
N GLU A 303 4.43 17.07 -34.48
CA GLU A 303 4.01 18.28 -35.19
C GLU A 303 3.26 19.20 -34.23
N ILE A 304 3.57 20.49 -34.27
CA ILE A 304 2.94 21.53 -33.46
C ILE A 304 1.91 22.26 -34.33
N ASP A 305 0.70 22.43 -33.81
CA ASP A 305 -0.35 23.29 -34.36
C ASP A 305 -0.60 24.42 -33.35
N GLU A 306 0.06 25.57 -33.56
CA GLU A 306 0.01 26.72 -32.65
C GLU A 306 -1.40 27.34 -32.61
N GLU A 307 -2.10 27.38 -33.74
CA GLU A 307 -3.45 27.96 -33.83
C GLU A 307 -4.46 27.20 -32.96
N LYS A 308 -4.35 25.86 -32.93
CA LYS A 308 -5.22 25.00 -32.11
C LYS A 308 -4.61 24.65 -30.75
N ASN A 309 -3.44 25.21 -30.44
CA ASN A 309 -2.66 24.93 -29.25
C ASN A 309 -2.54 23.41 -28.98
N LYS A 310 -2.05 22.62 -29.94
CA LYS A 310 -1.91 21.16 -29.77
C LYS A 310 -0.60 20.63 -30.34
N VAL A 311 -0.18 19.47 -29.83
CA VAL A 311 0.94 18.69 -30.34
C VAL A 311 0.47 17.30 -30.75
N THR A 312 0.95 16.83 -31.91
CA THR A 312 0.66 15.49 -32.42
C THR A 312 1.94 14.67 -32.46
N PHE A 313 2.10 13.74 -31.53
CA PHE A 313 3.18 12.75 -31.54
C PHE A 313 2.94 11.70 -32.61
N LYS A 314 4.01 11.33 -33.33
CA LYS A 314 4.03 10.23 -34.32
C LYS A 314 4.52 8.96 -33.65
N LEU A 315 3.64 7.97 -33.53
CA LEU A 315 3.91 6.70 -32.89
C LEU A 315 4.06 5.57 -33.93
N PRO A 316 4.86 4.53 -33.64
CA PRO A 316 4.91 3.35 -34.50
C PRO A 316 3.55 2.65 -34.54
N VAL A 317 3.24 1.99 -35.65
CA VAL A 317 1.97 1.24 -35.82
C VAL A 317 1.88 0.08 -34.83
N VAL A 318 3.00 -0.59 -34.58
CA VAL A 318 3.09 -1.69 -33.63
C VAL A 318 3.44 -1.12 -32.26
N LYS A 319 2.65 -1.47 -31.24
CA LYS A 319 2.92 -1.12 -29.85
C LYS A 319 4.29 -1.67 -29.44
N PRO A 320 5.14 -0.89 -28.75
CA PRO A 320 6.38 -1.42 -28.19
C PRO A 320 6.12 -2.62 -27.26
N ASP A 321 7.10 -3.53 -27.18
CA ASP A 321 7.02 -4.75 -26.37
C ASP A 321 7.24 -4.46 -24.88
N THR A 322 6.30 -3.71 -24.31
CA THR A 322 6.19 -3.36 -22.89
C THR A 322 4.72 -3.38 -22.52
N LEU A 323 4.38 -3.80 -21.30
CA LEU A 323 2.99 -3.93 -20.85
C LEU A 323 2.23 -2.61 -20.99
N VAL A 324 2.79 -1.53 -20.42
CA VAL A 324 2.29 -0.16 -20.56
C VAL A 324 3.39 0.72 -21.15
N PRO A 325 3.29 1.15 -22.42
CA PRO A 325 4.24 2.09 -23.00
C PRO A 325 4.16 3.46 -22.30
N VAL A 326 5.31 4.08 -22.06
CA VAL A 326 5.41 5.41 -21.45
C VAL A 326 6.20 6.33 -22.37
N ILE A 327 5.68 7.52 -22.63
CA ILE A 327 6.42 8.61 -23.28
C ILE A 327 6.87 9.57 -22.19
N GLU A 328 8.17 9.82 -22.11
CA GLU A 328 8.75 10.90 -21.32
C GLU A 328 8.72 12.17 -22.15
N ILE A 329 8.10 13.21 -21.62
CA ILE A 329 7.97 14.54 -22.22
C ILE A 329 8.73 15.51 -21.33
N MET A 330 9.80 16.09 -21.89
CA MET A 330 10.56 17.15 -21.24
C MET A 330 9.88 18.47 -21.57
N LEU A 331 9.38 19.14 -20.54
CA LEU A 331 8.71 20.43 -20.64
C LEU A 331 9.76 21.55 -20.65
N LYS A 332 9.45 22.64 -21.35
CA LYS A 332 10.24 23.87 -21.26
C LYS A 332 10.13 24.48 -19.85
N ASP A 333 11.12 25.30 -19.52
CA ASP A 333 11.18 26.06 -18.27
C ASP A 333 10.09 27.14 -18.17
#